data_AF-A0A2T2NEN9-F1
#
_entry.id   AF-A0A2T2NEN9-F1
#
_cell.length_a   1.000
_cell.length_b   1.000
_cell.length_c   1.000
_cell.angle_alpha   90.00
_cell.angle_beta   90.00
_cell.angle_gamma   90.00
#
_symmetry.space_group_name_H-M   'P 1'
#
loop_
_entity.id
_entity.type
_entity.pdbx_description
1 polymer ?
#
loop_
_entity_poly.entity_id
_entity_poly.type
_entity_poly.pdbx_seq_one_letter_code
_entity_poly.pdbx_strand_id
1 'polypeptide(L)'
;SLNHNQTKAIRKWLDTVEDIDTYFYKDYEKVRALATLVEAQPDAVLEYIRKHFRHRPAKFAQPPQTLYSPTAHQFTARYSLRNINSHLNPGDLSLVENYVKACHKRRGQKDGRRSVNKGPYRCTFDNCGYQTKRVFDWRRHEENHEPQELWLCNACPRSDGQNPFLVHRKDKFQKHAQKSHPNLDPIEVLDSSKLDFKGDFDSHCPLCSYSAFTSWDERCQHIVMHFENE
;
A
#
# COMPACT_ATOMS: atom_id res chain seq x y z
N SER A 1 -7.43 -23.14 -13.42
CA SER A 1 -6.60 -22.40 -12.44
C SER A 1 -5.25 -23.07 -12.30
N LEU A 2 -4.17 -22.30 -12.22
CA LEU A 2 -2.80 -22.83 -12.09
C LEU A 2 -2.49 -23.23 -10.65
N ASN A 3 -1.70 -24.28 -10.45
CA ASN A 3 -1.20 -24.67 -9.13
C ASN A 3 0.12 -23.93 -8.78
N HIS A 4 0.57 -24.07 -7.53
CA HIS A 4 1.77 -23.38 -7.03
C HIS A 4 3.03 -23.67 -7.88
N ASN A 5 3.25 -24.94 -8.25
CA ASN A 5 4.42 -25.33 -9.04
C ASN A 5 4.39 -24.74 -10.44
N GLN A 6 3.21 -24.71 -11.07
CA GLN A 6 3.00 -24.10 -12.39
C GLN A 6 3.25 -22.60 -12.34
N THR A 7 2.69 -21.90 -11.35
CA THR A 7 2.92 -20.46 -11.20
C THR A 7 4.39 -20.11 -10.95
N LYS A 8 5.11 -20.95 -10.18
CA LYS A 8 6.55 -20.81 -9.93
C LYS A 8 7.38 -21.04 -11.20
N ALA A 9 7.05 -22.06 -11.98
CA ALA A 9 7.71 -22.36 -13.25
C ALA A 9 7.51 -21.25 -14.29
N ILE A 10 6.27 -20.75 -14.43
CA ILE A 10 5.95 -19.62 -15.32
C ILE A 10 6.75 -18.38 -14.91
N ARG A 11 6.81 -18.05 -13.61
CA ARG A 11 7.62 -16.90 -13.12
C ARG A 11 9.11 -17.06 -13.46
N LYS A 12 9.69 -18.21 -13.14
CA LYS A 12 11.12 -18.49 -13.40
C LYS A 12 11.45 -18.34 -14.89
N TRP A 13 10.57 -18.82 -15.77
CA TRP A 13 10.75 -18.67 -17.20
C TRP A 13 10.61 -17.20 -17.64
N LEU A 14 9.64 -16.45 -17.12
CA LEU A 14 9.48 -15.02 -17.42
C LEU A 14 10.67 -14.16 -16.95
N ASP A 15 11.39 -14.59 -15.91
CA ASP A 15 12.60 -13.91 -15.46
C ASP A 15 13.75 -13.97 -16.47
N THR A 16 13.77 -15.03 -17.29
CA THR A 16 14.73 -15.22 -18.40
C THR A 16 14.39 -14.41 -19.65
N VAL A 17 13.15 -13.91 -19.77
CA VAL A 17 12.71 -13.10 -20.92
C VAL A 17 13.04 -11.63 -20.63
N GLU A 18 13.88 -11.02 -21.48
CA GLU A 18 14.36 -9.64 -21.30
C GLU A 18 13.28 -8.58 -21.54
N ASP A 19 12.35 -8.85 -22.47
CA ASP A 19 11.27 -7.94 -22.85
C ASP A 19 9.95 -8.72 -22.96
N ILE A 20 9.10 -8.61 -21.94
CA ILE A 20 7.81 -9.33 -21.88
C ILE A 20 6.77 -8.64 -22.78
N ASP A 21 6.79 -7.31 -22.85
CA ASP A 21 5.76 -6.54 -23.55
C ASP A 21 5.82 -6.74 -25.06
N THR A 22 7.01 -6.84 -25.64
CA THR A 22 7.17 -7.13 -27.06
C THR A 22 6.96 -8.63 -27.38
N TYR A 23 7.18 -9.51 -26.40
CA TYR A 23 7.26 -10.96 -26.60
C TYR A 23 5.90 -11.69 -26.57
N PHE A 24 4.93 -11.24 -25.77
CA PHE A 24 3.64 -11.95 -25.65
C PHE A 24 2.50 -11.39 -26.50
N TYR A 25 2.51 -10.10 -26.85
CA TYR A 25 1.41 -9.51 -27.61
C TYR A 25 1.35 -9.94 -29.08
N LYS A 26 2.45 -10.51 -29.62
CA LYS A 26 2.54 -10.90 -31.03
C LYS A 26 2.62 -12.41 -31.29
N ASP A 27 2.71 -13.25 -30.25
CA ASP A 27 3.14 -14.63 -30.44
C ASP A 27 2.48 -15.61 -29.45
N TYR A 28 1.22 -15.97 -29.74
CA TYR A 28 0.43 -16.93 -28.97
C TYR A 28 1.07 -18.34 -28.94
N GLU A 29 1.91 -18.68 -29.91
CA GLU A 29 2.61 -19.96 -29.97
C GLU A 29 3.62 -20.11 -28.82
N LYS A 30 4.23 -19.02 -28.35
CA LYS A 30 5.10 -19.06 -27.17
C LYS A 30 4.33 -19.29 -25.87
N VAL A 31 3.12 -18.73 -25.77
CA VAL A 31 2.23 -19.00 -24.63
C VAL A 31 1.83 -20.47 -24.62
N ARG A 32 1.52 -21.04 -25.79
CA ARG A 32 1.25 -22.48 -25.94
C ARG A 32 2.46 -23.33 -25.56
N ALA A 33 3.66 -22.99 -26.03
CA ALA A 33 4.88 -23.71 -25.68
C ALA A 33 5.13 -23.69 -24.17
N LEU A 34 4.99 -22.53 -23.52
CA LEU A 34 5.10 -22.43 -22.07
C LEU A 34 4.03 -23.26 -21.36
N ALA A 35 2.78 -23.18 -21.82
CA ALA A 35 1.67 -23.93 -21.26
C ALA A 35 1.89 -25.45 -21.35
N THR A 36 2.44 -25.94 -22.46
CA THR A 36 2.88 -27.33 -22.60
C THR A 36 3.98 -27.67 -21.59
N LEU A 37 4.99 -26.81 -21.43
CA LEU A 37 6.10 -27.05 -20.49
C LEU A 37 5.66 -27.08 -19.03
N VAL A 38 4.61 -26.33 -18.65
CA VAL A 38 4.07 -26.33 -17.29
C VAL A 38 2.83 -27.19 -17.14
N GLU A 39 2.49 -27.99 -18.15
CA GLU A 39 1.32 -28.88 -18.16
C GLU A 39 0.02 -28.14 -17.77
N ALA A 40 -0.19 -26.95 -18.33
CA ALA A 40 -1.33 -26.10 -18.06
C ALA A 40 -2.10 -25.71 -19.33
N GLN A 41 -3.32 -25.21 -19.14
CA GLN A 41 -4.10 -24.64 -20.23
C GLN A 41 -3.51 -23.28 -20.66
N PRO A 42 -3.29 -23.03 -21.97
CA PRO A 42 -2.72 -21.77 -22.47
C PRO A 42 -3.44 -20.52 -21.97
N ASP A 43 -4.76 -20.55 -21.86
CA ASP A 43 -5.54 -19.40 -21.41
C ASP A 43 -5.31 -19.10 -19.92
N ALA A 44 -5.13 -20.13 -19.09
CA ALA A 44 -4.80 -19.95 -17.67
C ALA A 44 -3.40 -19.36 -17.48
N VAL A 45 -2.45 -19.73 -18.35
CA VAL A 45 -1.10 -19.15 -18.39
C VAL A 45 -1.15 -17.70 -18.88
N LEU A 46 -1.94 -17.42 -19.91
CA LEU A 46 -2.10 -16.08 -20.47
C LEU A 46 -2.76 -15.12 -19.49
N GLU A 47 -3.84 -15.53 -18.82
CA GLU A 47 -4.48 -14.75 -17.77
C GLU A 47 -3.50 -14.46 -16.63
N TYR A 48 -2.74 -15.46 -16.22
CA TYR A 48 -1.72 -15.29 -15.19
C TYR A 48 -0.65 -14.28 -15.60
N ILE A 49 -0.10 -14.38 -16.81
CA ILE A 49 0.86 -13.41 -17.35
C ILE A 49 0.25 -12.01 -17.39
N ARG A 50 -0.97 -11.85 -17.92
CA ARG A 50 -1.66 -10.55 -17.99
C ARG A 50 -1.91 -9.94 -16.62
N LYS A 51 -2.31 -10.76 -15.65
CA LYS A 51 -2.62 -10.31 -14.28
C LYS A 51 -1.37 -9.90 -13.52
N HIS A 52 -0.24 -10.57 -13.75
CA HIS A 52 0.95 -10.39 -12.94
C HIS A 52 2.07 -9.56 -13.61
N PHE A 53 2.00 -9.31 -14.92
CA PHE A 53 3.11 -8.72 -15.67
C PHE A 53 2.76 -7.55 -16.59
N ARG A 54 1.53 -7.01 -16.55
CA ARG A 54 1.14 -5.80 -17.30
C ARG A 54 1.95 -4.53 -16.97
N HIS A 55 2.87 -4.58 -16.00
CA HIS A 55 3.60 -3.42 -15.50
C HIS A 55 5.10 -3.68 -15.26
N ARG A 56 5.74 -4.61 -15.98
CA ARG A 56 7.21 -4.76 -15.89
C ARG A 56 7.86 -3.73 -16.83
N PRO A 57 8.46 -2.63 -16.34
CA PRO A 57 9.22 -1.75 -17.21
C PRO A 57 10.37 -2.54 -17.83
N ALA A 58 10.64 -2.30 -19.12
CA ALA A 58 11.76 -2.89 -19.84
C ALA A 58 13.05 -2.78 -19.00
N LYS A 59 13.75 -3.90 -18.84
CA LYS A 59 15.01 -3.94 -18.08
C LYS A 59 16.03 -3.05 -18.80
N PHE A 60 16.29 -1.85 -18.26
CA PHE A 60 17.57 -1.21 -18.50
C PHE A 60 18.65 -1.99 -17.74
N ALA A 61 19.79 -2.21 -18.41
CA ALA A 61 20.97 -2.87 -17.89
C ALA A 61 21.30 -2.34 -16.48
N GLN A 62 21.56 -3.25 -15.53
CA GLN A 62 21.97 -2.88 -14.18
C GLN A 62 23.28 -2.07 -14.23
N PRO A 63 23.36 -0.89 -13.56
CA PRO A 63 24.64 -0.37 -13.16
C PRO A 63 25.20 -1.23 -12.01
N PRO A 64 26.52 -1.19 -11.76
CA PRO A 64 27.17 -2.02 -10.75
C PRO A 64 26.56 -1.77 -9.37
N GLN A 65 26.48 -2.82 -8.55
CA GLN A 65 26.09 -2.75 -7.14
C GLN A 65 27.04 -1.81 -6.39
N THR A 66 26.68 -0.53 -6.30
CA THR A 66 27.26 0.42 -5.36
C THR A 66 26.30 0.57 -4.19
N LEU A 67 26.89 0.57 -3.00
CA LEU A 67 26.25 0.72 -1.69
C LEU A 67 25.12 1.74 -1.73
N TYR A 68 23.88 1.26 -1.57
CA TYR A 68 22.71 2.12 -1.37
C TYR A 68 22.94 2.96 -0.10
N SER A 69 23.33 4.22 -0.30
CA SER A 69 23.20 5.24 0.73
C SER A 69 21.71 5.51 0.94
N PRO A 70 21.21 5.54 2.18
CA PRO A 70 19.82 5.89 2.45
C PRO A 70 19.67 7.40 2.26
N THR A 71 19.36 7.80 1.03
CA THR A 71 18.94 9.17 0.76
C THR A 71 17.62 9.36 1.49
N ALA A 72 17.60 10.22 2.51
CA ALA A 72 16.37 10.63 3.16
C ALA A 72 15.35 11.00 2.09
N HIS A 73 14.23 10.27 2.03
CA HIS A 73 13.14 10.55 1.11
C HIS A 73 12.66 11.99 1.35
N GLN A 74 13.23 12.92 0.61
CA GLN A 74 12.71 14.26 0.45
C GLN A 74 11.41 14.09 -0.31
N PHE A 75 10.29 14.21 0.40
CA PHE A 75 8.96 14.37 -0.17
C PHE A 75 9.09 15.29 -1.38
N THR A 76 8.93 14.73 -2.58
CA THR A 76 8.96 15.54 -3.79
C THR A 76 7.81 16.52 -3.68
N ALA A 77 8.15 17.81 -3.54
CA ALA A 77 7.29 18.93 -3.22
C ALA A 77 6.23 19.27 -4.29
N ARG A 78 5.72 18.28 -5.03
CA ARG A 78 4.81 18.51 -6.17
C ARG A 78 3.33 18.53 -5.81
N TYR A 79 2.93 17.96 -4.67
CA TYR A 79 1.54 18.02 -4.22
C TYR A 79 1.47 18.36 -2.72
N SER A 80 0.59 19.29 -2.37
CA SER A 80 0.30 19.66 -0.99
C SER A 80 -1.01 19.00 -0.59
N LEU A 81 -1.00 18.23 0.50
CA LEU A 81 -2.20 17.63 1.11
C LEU A 81 -3.37 18.63 1.20
N ARG A 82 -3.05 19.89 1.49
CA ARG A 82 -3.99 21.03 1.53
C ARG A 82 -4.72 21.24 0.21
N ASN A 83 -3.99 21.21 -0.90
CA ASN A 83 -4.54 21.51 -2.22
C ASN A 83 -5.48 20.40 -2.67
N ILE A 84 -5.08 19.13 -2.47
CA ILE A 84 -5.87 17.95 -2.83
C ILE A 84 -7.18 17.89 -2.02
N ASN A 85 -7.12 18.32 -0.76
CA ASN A 85 -8.25 18.28 0.18
C ASN A 85 -8.89 19.66 0.43
N SER A 86 -8.75 20.58 -0.52
CA SER A 86 -9.28 21.96 -0.42
C SER A 86 -10.80 22.03 -0.41
N HIS A 87 -11.48 20.95 -0.80
CA HIS A 87 -12.94 20.80 -0.72
C HIS A 87 -13.45 20.52 0.71
N LEU A 88 -12.58 20.12 1.64
CA LEU A 88 -12.95 19.96 3.05
C LEU A 88 -13.15 21.31 3.73
N ASN A 89 -13.97 21.34 4.78
CA ASN A 89 -14.11 22.53 5.62
C ASN A 89 -12.72 22.96 6.16
N PRO A 90 -12.38 24.27 6.20
CA PRO A 90 -11.05 24.72 6.63
C PRO A 90 -10.63 24.24 8.03
N GLY A 91 -11.57 24.10 8.96
CA GLY A 91 -11.32 23.56 10.30
C GLY A 91 -10.96 22.07 10.25
N ASP A 92 -11.72 21.29 9.48
CA ASP A 92 -11.49 19.85 9.31
C ASP A 92 -10.17 19.58 8.58
N LEU A 93 -9.88 20.37 7.54
CA LEU A 93 -8.62 20.29 6.79
C LEU A 93 -7.41 20.51 7.69
N SER A 94 -7.49 21.47 8.63
CA SER A 94 -6.41 21.73 9.58
C SER A 94 -6.21 20.57 10.56
N LEU A 95 -7.30 19.92 11.00
CA LEU A 95 -7.23 18.70 11.82
C LEU A 95 -6.61 17.53 11.06
N VAL A 96 -7.03 17.33 9.81
CA VAL A 96 -6.51 16.29 8.89
C VAL A 96 -5.01 16.48 8.65
N GLU A 97 -4.56 17.69 8.34
CA GLU A 97 -3.14 17.98 8.15
C GLU A 97 -2.31 17.66 9.39
N ASN A 98 -2.80 18.07 10.57
CA ASN A 98 -2.11 17.80 11.82
C ASN A 98 -2.05 16.30 12.13
N TYR A 99 -3.12 15.57 11.81
CA TYR A 99 -3.20 14.12 11.95
C TYR A 99 -2.21 13.40 11.04
N VAL A 100 -2.20 13.71 9.73
CA VAL A 100 -1.28 13.10 8.76
C VAL A 100 0.18 13.44 9.08
N LYS A 101 0.47 14.70 9.44
CA LYS A 101 1.79 15.09 9.94
C LYS A 101 2.20 14.27 11.17
N ALA A 102 1.27 13.95 12.07
CA ALA A 102 1.55 13.10 13.23
C ALA A 102 1.78 11.62 12.84
N CYS A 103 1.11 11.10 11.81
CA CYS A 103 1.37 9.78 11.25
C CYS A 103 2.79 9.65 10.68
N HIS A 104 3.31 10.70 10.04
CA HIS A 104 4.66 10.72 9.48
C HIS A 104 5.75 10.86 10.55
N LYS A 105 5.40 11.29 11.77
CA LYS A 105 6.38 11.38 12.86
C LYS A 105 6.86 9.97 13.23
N ARG A 106 8.18 9.87 13.39
CA ARG A 106 8.85 8.64 13.83
C ARG A 106 8.24 8.17 15.15
N ARG A 107 7.67 6.97 15.16
CA ARG A 107 7.31 6.30 16.42
C ARG A 107 8.59 5.89 17.13
N GLY A 108 8.66 6.18 18.43
CA GLY A 108 9.82 5.83 19.25
C GLY A 108 10.20 4.35 19.10
N GLN A 109 11.50 4.07 18.98
CA GLN A 109 12.01 2.70 18.78
C GLN A 109 11.67 1.74 19.93
N LYS A 110 11.26 2.27 21.09
CA LYS A 110 10.88 1.51 22.29
C LYS A 110 9.45 0.96 22.28
N ASP A 111 8.70 1.06 21.17
CA ASP A 111 7.41 0.36 21.04
C ASP A 111 7.67 -1.16 20.99
N GLY A 112 7.44 -1.85 22.11
CA GLY A 112 7.70 -3.29 22.29
C GLY A 112 7.03 -4.21 21.26
N ARG A 113 6.16 -3.68 20.41
CA ARG A 113 5.62 -4.38 19.23
C ARG A 113 6.68 -4.70 18.17
N ARG A 114 7.83 -4.02 18.15
CA ARG A 114 8.89 -4.25 17.15
C ARG A 114 9.73 -5.50 17.45
N SER A 115 9.87 -5.89 18.72
CA SER A 115 10.67 -7.06 19.12
C SER A 115 9.92 -8.39 18.99
N VAL A 116 8.58 -8.35 19.01
CA VAL A 116 7.74 -9.56 19.02
C VAL A 116 7.31 -9.99 17.62
N ASN A 117 7.08 -9.03 16.71
CA ASN A 117 6.60 -9.37 15.39
C ASN A 117 7.76 -9.79 14.46
N LYS A 118 7.64 -11.00 13.88
CA LYS A 118 8.56 -11.57 12.90
C LYS A 118 7.77 -12.05 11.68
N GLY A 119 8.32 -11.90 10.48
CA GLY A 119 7.76 -12.44 9.24
C GLY A 119 8.32 -11.75 8.00
N PRO A 120 7.97 -12.23 6.80
CA PRO A 120 8.56 -11.75 5.54
C PRO A 120 8.07 -10.35 5.16
N TYR A 121 6.87 -9.95 5.61
CA TYR A 121 6.27 -8.67 5.23
C TYR A 121 6.81 -7.55 6.12
N ARG A 122 7.77 -6.78 5.60
CA ARG A 122 8.46 -5.70 6.32
C ARG A 122 7.84 -4.35 5.96
N CYS A 123 7.69 -3.47 6.95
CA CYS A 123 7.24 -2.09 6.72
C CYS A 123 8.22 -1.40 5.77
N THR A 124 7.67 -0.65 4.80
CA THR A 124 8.49 -0.02 3.76
C THR A 124 8.95 1.40 4.08
N PHE A 125 8.51 1.95 5.21
CA PHE A 125 8.91 3.25 5.70
C PHE A 125 10.22 3.18 6.49
N ASP A 126 11.11 4.12 6.18
CA ASP A 126 12.43 4.23 6.79
C ASP A 126 12.36 4.24 8.32
N ASN A 127 13.25 3.45 8.94
CA ASN A 127 13.41 3.36 10.39
C ASN A 127 12.15 2.90 11.15
N CYS A 128 11.16 2.32 10.47
CA CYS A 128 10.06 1.66 11.15
C CYS A 128 10.53 0.29 11.68
N GLY A 129 10.91 -0.65 10.82
CA GLY A 129 11.33 -1.99 11.25
C GLY A 129 10.20 -2.85 11.84
N TYR A 130 8.93 -2.47 11.61
CA TYR A 130 7.82 -3.39 11.81
C TYR A 130 7.87 -4.49 10.74
N GLN A 131 7.49 -5.71 11.11
CA GLN A 131 7.39 -6.84 10.20
C GLN A 131 6.31 -7.80 10.69
N THR A 132 5.68 -8.60 9.82
CA THR A 132 4.60 -9.51 10.20
C THR A 132 4.53 -10.72 9.27
N LYS A 133 3.78 -11.76 9.69
CA LYS A 133 3.52 -12.98 8.91
C LYS A 133 2.36 -12.85 7.93
N ARG A 134 1.54 -11.79 8.04
CA ARG A 134 0.29 -11.64 7.28
C ARG A 134 0.28 -10.36 6.46
N VAL A 135 -0.02 -10.47 5.16
CA VAL A 135 -0.18 -9.33 4.24
C VAL A 135 -1.19 -8.31 4.78
N PHE A 136 -2.32 -8.78 5.33
CA PHE A 136 -3.35 -7.91 5.89
C PHE A 136 -2.82 -7.00 7.01
N ASP A 137 -2.05 -7.57 7.94
CA ASP A 137 -1.48 -6.80 9.06
C ASP A 137 -0.39 -5.83 8.57
N TRP A 138 0.35 -6.21 7.52
CA TRP A 138 1.35 -5.36 6.89
C TRP A 138 0.70 -4.15 6.19
N ARG A 139 -0.29 -4.37 5.33
CA ARG A 139 -1.00 -3.28 4.64
C ARG A 139 -1.64 -2.31 5.63
N ARG A 140 -2.33 -2.85 6.63
CA ARG A 140 -2.90 -2.08 7.75
C ARG A 140 -1.83 -1.32 8.54
N HIS A 141 -0.61 -1.85 8.61
CA HIS A 141 0.50 -1.17 9.25
C HIS A 141 0.98 0.02 8.42
N GLU A 142 1.18 -0.16 7.10
CA GLU A 142 1.56 0.89 6.16
C GLU A 142 0.56 2.07 6.19
N GLU A 143 -0.74 1.80 6.33
CA GLU A 143 -1.79 2.83 6.48
C GLU A 143 -1.64 3.70 7.75
N ASN A 144 -0.84 3.28 8.74
CA ASN A 144 -0.51 4.16 9.87
C ASN A 144 0.50 5.25 9.47
N HIS A 145 1.29 5.00 8.43
CA HIS A 145 2.21 5.97 7.86
C HIS A 145 1.46 6.82 6.84
N GLU A 146 0.75 6.19 5.91
CA GLU A 146 0.00 6.88 4.85
C GLU A 146 -1.49 6.54 4.96
N PRO A 147 -2.27 7.26 5.78
CA PRO A 147 -3.72 7.09 5.86
C PRO A 147 -4.36 7.21 4.47
N GLN A 148 -5.27 6.29 4.15
CA GLN A 148 -6.07 6.35 2.91
C GLN A 148 -7.51 6.78 3.16
N GLU A 149 -8.00 6.60 4.38
CA GLU A 149 -9.33 7.01 4.83
C GLU A 149 -9.23 7.68 6.20
N LEU A 150 -10.14 8.60 6.50
CA LEU A 150 -10.24 9.27 7.79
C LEU A 150 -11.68 9.39 8.24
N TRP A 151 -11.89 9.24 9.55
CA TRP A 151 -13.16 9.46 10.22
C TRP A 151 -13.01 10.52 11.30
N LEU A 152 -13.80 11.58 11.19
CA LEU A 152 -13.85 12.70 12.12
C LEU A 152 -15.20 12.68 12.84
N CYS A 153 -15.20 12.35 14.12
CA CYS A 153 -16.44 12.16 14.87
C CYS A 153 -17.25 13.46 14.94
N ASN A 154 -18.41 13.47 14.30
CA ASN A 154 -19.32 14.62 14.27
C ASN A 154 -20.16 14.75 15.56
N ALA A 155 -20.26 13.69 16.35
CA ALA A 155 -20.94 13.68 17.65
C ALA A 155 -20.07 14.19 18.80
N CYS A 156 -18.76 14.33 18.59
CA CYS A 156 -17.87 14.96 19.56
C CYS A 156 -18.07 16.48 19.59
N PRO A 157 -18.12 17.11 20.78
CA PRO A 157 -18.21 18.57 20.87
C PRO A 157 -16.94 19.20 20.29
N ARG A 158 -17.11 20.27 19.51
CA ARG A 158 -16.04 21.14 19.04
C ARG A 158 -15.93 22.35 19.97
N SER A 159 -15.45 22.13 21.20
CA SER A 159 -15.27 23.19 22.20
C SER A 159 -13.81 23.64 22.26
N ASP A 160 -13.57 24.88 22.71
CA ASP A 160 -12.24 25.44 22.85
C ASP A 160 -11.29 24.51 23.62
N GLY A 161 -10.23 24.06 22.95
CA GLY A 161 -9.19 23.21 23.52
C GLY A 161 -9.41 21.69 23.40
N GLN A 162 -10.54 21.22 22.88
CA GLN A 162 -10.74 19.79 22.59
C GLN A 162 -10.92 19.54 21.09
N ASN A 163 -9.96 18.84 20.50
CA ASN A 163 -10.10 18.36 19.13
C ASN A 163 -11.10 17.19 19.10
N PRO A 164 -12.04 17.17 18.14
CA PRO A 164 -12.90 16.00 17.93
C PRO A 164 -12.08 14.75 17.63
N PHE A 165 -12.65 13.58 17.90
CA PHE A 165 -11.98 12.31 17.67
C PHE A 165 -11.75 12.07 16.17
N LEU A 166 -10.48 11.99 15.75
CA LEU A 166 -10.06 11.75 14.37
C LEU A 166 -9.18 10.49 14.30
N VAL A 167 -9.49 9.58 13.39
CA VAL A 167 -8.71 8.34 13.19
C VAL A 167 -8.79 7.83 11.75
N HIS A 168 -7.76 7.12 11.29
CA HIS A 168 -7.76 6.42 9.99
C HIS A 168 -8.21 4.96 10.05
N ARG A 169 -8.67 4.47 11.21
CA ARG A 169 -8.97 3.05 11.41
C ARG A 169 -10.43 2.86 11.81
N LYS A 170 -11.20 2.23 10.92
CA LYS A 170 -12.64 1.93 11.09
C LYS A 170 -12.97 1.26 12.44
N ASP A 171 -12.22 0.24 12.83
CA ASP A 171 -12.42 -0.47 14.12
C ASP A 171 -12.16 0.42 15.34
N LYS A 172 -11.23 1.38 15.24
CA LYS A 172 -10.93 2.33 16.32
C LYS A 172 -12.02 3.38 16.42
N PHE A 173 -12.55 3.82 15.28
CA PHE A 173 -13.68 4.73 15.25
C PHE A 173 -14.93 4.06 15.84
N GLN A 174 -15.30 2.85 15.39
CA GLN A 174 -16.46 2.13 15.91
C GLN A 174 -16.40 1.93 17.42
N LYS A 175 -15.22 1.55 17.95
CA LYS A 175 -15.01 1.43 19.40
C LYS A 175 -15.16 2.77 20.13
N HIS A 176 -14.71 3.87 19.52
CA HIS A 176 -14.95 5.20 20.05
C HIS A 176 -16.43 5.53 20.06
N ALA A 177 -17.15 5.36 18.94
CA ALA A 177 -18.58 5.65 18.84
C ALA A 177 -19.39 4.86 19.90
N GLN A 178 -19.14 3.56 20.03
CA GLN A 178 -19.78 2.70 21.04
C GLN A 178 -19.54 3.18 22.48
N LYS A 179 -18.32 3.64 22.79
CA LYS A 179 -17.94 4.00 24.16
C LYS A 179 -18.33 5.44 24.53
N SER A 180 -18.12 6.36 23.61
CA SER A 180 -18.27 7.81 23.83
C SER A 180 -19.68 8.30 23.50
N HIS A 181 -20.43 7.58 22.67
CA HIS A 181 -21.77 7.95 22.23
C HIS A 181 -22.74 6.76 22.37
N PRO A 182 -22.97 6.24 23.61
CA PRO A 182 -23.75 5.02 23.83
C PRO A 182 -25.23 5.13 23.43
N ASN A 183 -25.74 6.36 23.26
CA ASN A 183 -27.13 6.63 22.88
C ASN A 183 -27.34 6.78 21.36
N LEU A 184 -26.26 6.70 20.55
CA LEU A 184 -26.32 6.79 19.10
C LEU A 184 -25.95 5.44 18.49
N ASP A 185 -26.51 5.11 17.33
CA ASP A 185 -26.07 3.93 16.58
C ASP A 185 -24.62 4.13 16.09
N PRO A 186 -23.65 3.28 16.50
CA PRO A 186 -22.27 3.39 16.07
C PRO A 186 -22.08 3.32 14.55
N ILE A 187 -22.99 2.66 13.82
CA ILE A 187 -22.91 2.56 12.35
C ILE A 187 -23.30 3.90 11.71
N GLU A 188 -24.39 4.51 12.13
CA GLU A 188 -24.80 5.84 11.65
C GLU A 188 -23.75 6.91 11.96
N VAL A 189 -23.15 6.88 13.16
CA VAL A 189 -22.08 7.82 13.53
C VAL A 189 -20.85 7.60 12.66
N LEU A 190 -20.49 6.34 12.35
CA LEU A 190 -19.36 6.01 11.49
C LEU A 190 -19.56 6.52 10.06
N ASP A 191 -20.73 6.28 9.47
CA ASP A 191 -21.01 6.65 8.09
C ASP A 191 -21.07 8.18 7.92
N SER A 192 -21.72 8.87 8.87
CA SER A 192 -21.80 10.34 8.88
C SER A 192 -20.49 11.05 9.28
N SER A 193 -19.52 10.31 9.84
CA SER A 193 -18.21 10.84 10.23
C SER A 193 -17.10 10.54 9.22
N LYS A 194 -17.38 9.80 8.14
CA LYS A 194 -16.38 9.53 7.09
C LYS A 194 -16.07 10.82 6.33
N LEU A 195 -14.80 11.20 6.28
CA LEU A 195 -14.36 12.33 5.47
C LEU A 195 -14.15 11.88 4.01
N ASP A 196 -14.48 12.76 3.06
CA ASP A 196 -14.05 12.64 1.66
C ASP A 196 -12.56 13.01 1.53
N PHE A 197 -11.72 12.37 2.35
CA PHE A 197 -10.29 12.58 2.40
C PHE A 197 -9.62 11.84 1.25
N LYS A 198 -8.70 12.54 0.57
CA LYS A 198 -7.83 11.99 -0.46
C LYS A 198 -6.41 11.92 0.08
N GLY A 199 -5.96 10.70 0.33
CA GLY A 199 -4.58 10.41 0.74
C GLY A 199 -3.59 10.84 -0.34
N ASP A 200 -2.49 11.44 0.08
CA ASP A 200 -1.32 11.71 -0.76
C ASP A 200 -0.29 10.64 -0.41
N PHE A 201 -0.10 9.66 -1.29
CA PHE A 201 0.80 8.54 -1.03
C PHE A 201 2.00 8.57 -1.98
N ASP A 202 3.13 8.05 -1.54
CA ASP A 202 4.29 7.90 -2.39
C ASP A 202 4.03 6.84 -3.47
N SER A 203 3.90 7.26 -4.73
CA SER A 203 3.73 6.37 -5.88
C SER A 203 4.98 5.56 -6.23
N HIS A 204 6.08 5.71 -5.48
CA HIS A 204 7.31 4.96 -5.66
C HIS A 204 7.28 3.66 -4.86
N CYS A 205 7.77 2.59 -5.51
CA CYS A 205 8.14 1.37 -4.80
C CYS A 205 9.51 1.59 -4.15
N PRO A 206 9.66 1.36 -2.84
CA PRO A 206 10.96 1.53 -2.17
C PRO A 206 11.91 0.33 -2.41
N LEU A 207 11.43 -0.73 -3.05
CA LEU A 207 12.19 -1.97 -3.29
C LEU A 207 12.69 -2.10 -4.74
N CYS A 208 12.20 -1.26 -5.66
CA CYS A 208 12.62 -1.27 -7.06
C CYS A 208 12.40 0.10 -7.71
N SER A 209 12.75 0.26 -8.98
CA SER A 209 12.64 1.54 -9.68
C SER A 209 11.23 1.91 -10.18
N TYR A 210 10.21 1.08 -9.91
CA TYR A 210 8.85 1.37 -10.38
C TYR A 210 8.20 2.49 -9.56
N SER A 211 7.62 3.50 -10.23
CA SER A 211 7.12 4.72 -9.57
C SER A 211 5.80 5.30 -10.08
N ALA A 212 5.06 4.53 -10.87
CA ALA A 212 3.88 5.01 -11.59
C ALA A 212 2.56 4.40 -11.08
N PHE A 213 2.44 4.14 -9.77
CA PHE A 213 1.17 3.65 -9.22
C PHE A 213 0.09 4.73 -9.27
N THR A 214 -1.11 4.35 -9.71
CA THR A 214 -2.26 5.25 -9.75
C THR A 214 -3.11 5.18 -8.49
N SER A 215 -2.92 4.13 -7.69
CA SER A 215 -3.59 3.96 -6.40
C SER A 215 -2.69 3.30 -5.35
N TRP A 216 -3.03 3.54 -4.08
CA TRP A 216 -2.40 2.88 -2.94
C TRP A 216 -2.52 1.35 -3.00
N ASP A 217 -3.63 0.85 -3.51
CA ASP A 217 -3.89 -0.57 -3.64
C ASP A 217 -2.94 -1.22 -4.66
N GLU A 218 -2.73 -0.58 -5.80
CA GLU A 218 -1.74 -1.03 -6.80
C GLU A 218 -0.33 -1.04 -6.21
N ARG A 219 0.06 0.03 -5.50
CA ARG A 219 1.35 0.10 -4.79
C ARG A 219 1.50 -1.06 -3.81
N CYS A 220 0.50 -1.29 -2.97
CA CYS A 220 0.55 -2.34 -1.96
C CYS A 220 0.65 -3.73 -2.59
N GLN A 221 -0.15 -4.01 -3.62
CA GLN A 221 -0.11 -5.28 -4.35
C GLN A 221 1.26 -5.54 -4.97
N HIS A 222 1.85 -4.51 -5.60
CA HIS A 222 3.19 -4.61 -6.15
C HIS A 222 4.24 -4.91 -5.07
N ILE A 223 4.20 -4.20 -3.94
CA ILE A 223 5.16 -4.41 -2.85
C ILE A 223 5.06 -5.82 -2.28
N VAL A 224 3.84 -6.35 -2.12
CA VAL A 224 3.62 -7.74 -1.65
C VAL A 224 4.34 -8.75 -2.54
N MET A 225 4.38 -8.53 -3.85
CA MET A 225 5.09 -9.43 -4.77
C MET A 225 6.58 -9.50 -4.49
N HIS A 226 7.23 -8.44 -3.99
CA HIS A 226 8.64 -8.51 -3.60
C HIS A 226 8.84 -9.51 -2.45
N PHE A 227 8.00 -9.45 -1.42
CA PHE A 227 8.09 -10.36 -0.27
C PHE A 227 7.75 -11.81 -0.60
N GLU A 228 6.88 -12.05 -1.58
CA GLU A 228 6.50 -13.40 -2.01
C GLU A 228 7.53 -14.05 -2.95
N ASN A 229 8.47 -13.26 -3.46
CA ASN A 229 9.54 -13.72 -4.35
C ASN A 229 10.91 -13.82 -3.65
N GLU A 230 11.01 -13.47 -2.36
CA GLU A 230 12.16 -13.76 -1.47
C GLU A 230 12.26 -15.26 -1.15
#